data_AF-A0A1G6XJD5-F1
#
_entry.id   AF-A0A1G6XJD5-F1
#
_cell.length_a   1.000
_cell.length_b   1.000
_cell.length_c   1.000
_cell.angle_alpha   90.00
_cell.angle_beta   90.00
_cell.angle_gamma   90.00
#
_symmetry.space_group_name_H-M   'P 1'
#
loop_
_entity.id
_entity.type
_entity.pdbx_description
1 polymer ?
#
loop_
_entity_poly.entity_id
_entity_poly.type
_entity_poly.pdbx_seq_one_letter_code
_entity_poly.pdbx_strand_id
1 'polypeptide(L)'
;MSVVARAWPAALLVAVLGLAGCAGEPTRIAPGTLKADALQQLGAPTAAYPLSGGGERLQYSRAPAGFEVNNVDLDASGRVVSIRQELDDRLFDRTIQPGVGVWREADVLRIYGRPFEITRVSSYDGVIWSWRYKMMNAPRLLYIYVDPAGVVQRYHTGDDLMRDLFERM
;
A
#
# COMPACT_ATOMS: atom_id res chain seq x y z
N MET A 1 -46.53 -35.02 -32.17
CA MET A 1 -45.33 -34.15 -32.10
C MET A 1 -45.50 -33.28 -30.86
N SER A 2 -44.82 -33.64 -29.78
CA SER A 2 -45.08 -33.12 -28.44
C SER A 2 -44.46 -31.74 -28.24
N VAL A 3 -45.29 -30.78 -27.82
CA VAL A 3 -44.84 -29.45 -27.37
C VAL A 3 -44.29 -29.62 -25.95
N VAL A 4 -42.98 -29.42 -25.77
CA VAL A 4 -42.35 -29.42 -24.45
C VAL A 4 -42.36 -27.99 -23.93
N ALA A 5 -43.37 -27.66 -23.12
CA ALA A 5 -43.35 -26.48 -22.28
C ALA A 5 -42.33 -26.70 -21.14
N ARG A 6 -41.29 -25.88 -21.09
CA ARG A 6 -40.34 -25.83 -19.96
C ARG A 6 -40.64 -24.59 -19.13
N ALA A 7 -41.20 -24.80 -17.95
CA ALA A 7 -41.40 -23.77 -16.95
C ALA A 7 -40.23 -23.73 -15.95
N TRP A 8 -39.75 -22.50 -15.69
CA TRP A 8 -39.12 -21.96 -14.47
C TRP A 8 -37.73 -22.44 -14.01
N PRO A 9 -36.97 -21.66 -13.20
CA PRO A 9 -37.39 -20.48 -12.40
C PRO A 9 -36.46 -19.23 -12.38
N ALA A 10 -37.04 -18.17 -11.82
CA ALA A 10 -36.48 -17.17 -10.90
C ALA A 10 -35.14 -16.46 -11.21
N ALA A 11 -35.29 -15.16 -11.46
CA ALA A 11 -34.29 -14.13 -11.34
C ALA A 11 -33.47 -14.23 -10.05
N LEU A 12 -32.16 -14.47 -10.20
CA LEU A 12 -31.15 -14.17 -9.19
C LEU A 12 -30.68 -12.72 -9.40
N LEU A 13 -31.39 -11.77 -8.82
CA LEU A 13 -30.87 -10.44 -8.54
C LEU A 13 -29.81 -10.58 -7.45
N VAL A 14 -28.57 -10.85 -7.85
CA VAL A 14 -27.41 -10.71 -6.97
C VAL A 14 -27.23 -9.22 -6.73
N ALA A 15 -27.75 -8.74 -5.60
CA ALA A 15 -27.43 -7.43 -5.06
C ALA A 15 -25.94 -7.44 -4.68
N VAL A 16 -25.09 -7.07 -5.63
CA VAL A 16 -23.71 -6.69 -5.35
C VAL A 16 -23.76 -5.39 -4.57
N LEU A 17 -23.91 -5.50 -3.25
CA LEU A 17 -23.58 -4.44 -2.31
C LEU A 17 -22.06 -4.31 -2.32
N GLY A 18 -21.56 -3.66 -3.37
CA GLY A 18 -20.20 -3.13 -3.39
C GLY A 18 -20.12 -2.11 -2.28
N LEU A 19 -19.45 -2.48 -1.19
CA LEU A 19 -18.92 -1.53 -0.21
C LEU A 19 -17.97 -0.61 -0.97
N ALA A 20 -18.51 0.47 -1.55
CA ALA A 20 -17.75 1.66 -1.81
C ALA A 20 -17.39 2.23 -0.42
N GLY A 21 -16.39 1.63 0.22
CA GLY A 21 -15.67 2.32 1.27
C GLY A 21 -15.22 3.63 0.64
N CYS A 22 -15.73 4.76 1.13
CA CYS A 22 -15.21 6.05 0.75
C CYS A 22 -13.69 5.95 0.95
N ALA A 23 -12.93 5.98 -0.14
CA ALA A 23 -11.48 5.94 -0.06
C ALA A 23 -11.01 7.31 0.43
N GLY A 24 -11.28 7.57 1.72
CA GLY A 24 -10.98 8.80 2.41
C GLY A 24 -9.51 9.13 2.26
N GLU A 25 -9.20 10.41 2.21
CA GLU A 25 -7.83 10.89 2.07
C GLU A 25 -7.17 10.92 3.45
N PRO A 26 -6.24 9.99 3.78
CA PRO A 26 -5.70 9.88 5.14
C PRO A 26 -4.99 11.15 5.58
N THR A 27 -4.33 11.87 4.65
CA THR A 27 -3.61 13.12 4.94
C THR A 27 -4.52 14.26 5.42
N ARG A 28 -5.85 14.12 5.34
CA ARG A 28 -6.82 15.11 5.84
C ARG A 28 -7.32 14.84 7.26
N ILE A 29 -6.96 13.71 7.88
CA ILE A 29 -7.35 13.42 9.26
C ILE A 29 -6.60 14.35 10.22
N ALA A 30 -7.31 15.01 11.13
CA ALA A 30 -6.71 15.90 12.10
C ALA A 30 -5.99 15.11 13.21
N PRO A 31 -4.83 15.58 13.70
CA PRO A 31 -4.26 15.08 14.95
C PRO A 31 -5.27 15.17 16.11
N GLY A 32 -5.24 14.21 17.02
CA GLY A 32 -6.18 14.08 18.14
C GLY A 32 -7.48 13.32 17.82
N THR A 33 -7.77 13.07 16.53
CA THR A 33 -8.92 12.27 16.09
C THR A 33 -8.87 10.88 16.73
N LEU A 34 -10.02 10.40 17.22
CA LEU A 34 -10.12 9.06 17.80
C LEU A 34 -10.02 7.99 16.71
N LYS A 35 -9.48 6.82 17.06
CA LYS A 35 -9.41 5.65 16.16
C LYS A 35 -10.75 5.36 15.47
N ALA A 36 -11.84 5.37 16.23
CA ALA A 36 -13.17 5.07 15.69
C ALA A 36 -13.59 6.08 14.61
N ASP A 37 -13.38 7.37 14.84
CA ASP A 37 -13.71 8.43 13.88
C ASP A 37 -12.82 8.36 12.64
N ALA A 38 -11.53 8.05 12.82
CA ALA A 38 -10.60 7.86 11.71
C ALA A 38 -11.03 6.67 10.83
N LEU A 39 -11.40 5.54 11.44
CA LEU A 39 -11.91 4.36 10.73
C LEU A 39 -13.25 4.62 10.05
N GLN A 40 -14.12 5.43 10.66
CA GLN A 40 -15.38 5.83 10.04
C GLN A 40 -15.15 6.66 8.77
N GLN A 41 -14.14 7.54 8.76
CA GLN A 41 -13.83 8.40 7.63
C GLN A 41 -13.00 7.71 6.53
N LEU A 42 -12.03 6.87 6.93
CA LEU A 42 -11.07 6.24 6.01
C LEU A 42 -11.47 4.82 5.58
N GLY A 43 -12.39 4.19 6.31
CA GLY A 43 -12.68 2.77 6.16
C GLY A 43 -11.63 1.87 6.79
N ALA A 44 -11.61 0.61 6.38
CA ALA A 44 -10.66 -0.38 6.89
C ALA A 44 -9.24 -0.10 6.37
N PRO A 45 -8.21 -0.12 7.23
CA PRO A 45 -6.84 -0.02 6.79
C PRO A 45 -6.40 -1.27 6.03
N THR A 46 -5.41 -1.13 5.16
CA THR A 46 -4.79 -2.26 4.45
C THR A 46 -3.96 -3.15 5.37
N ALA A 47 -3.43 -2.59 6.46
CA ALA A 47 -2.75 -3.30 7.54
C ALA A 47 -2.78 -2.47 8.82
N ALA A 48 -2.66 -3.12 9.97
CA ALA A 48 -2.47 -2.48 11.26
C ALA A 48 -1.26 -3.08 11.97
N TYR A 49 -0.47 -2.26 12.65
CA TYR A 49 0.74 -2.69 13.35
C TYR A 49 0.81 -2.08 14.75
N PRO A 50 1.20 -2.83 15.79
CA PRO A 50 1.50 -2.23 17.08
C PRO A 50 2.75 -1.33 16.96
N LEU A 51 2.74 -0.22 17.69
CA LEU A 51 3.90 0.67 17.85
C LEU A 51 4.50 0.52 19.24
N SER A 52 5.78 0.90 19.37
CA SER A 52 6.41 1.02 20.68
C SER A 52 5.66 2.04 21.54
N GLY A 53 5.58 1.79 22.85
CA GLY A 53 4.82 2.65 23.77
C GLY A 53 3.32 2.41 23.80
N GLY A 54 2.82 1.33 23.16
CA GLY A 54 1.42 0.91 23.25
C GLY A 54 0.49 1.57 22.21
N GLY A 55 1.05 2.34 21.28
CA GLY A 55 0.33 2.90 20.15
C GLY A 55 0.06 1.87 19.03
N GLU A 56 -0.53 2.34 17.94
CA GLU A 56 -0.87 1.53 16.78
C GLU A 56 -0.71 2.34 15.50
N ARG A 57 -0.29 1.69 14.42
CA ARG A 57 -0.27 2.25 13.07
C ARG A 57 -1.40 1.65 12.26
N LEU A 58 -2.21 2.49 11.63
CA LEU A 58 -3.14 2.11 10.57
C LEU A 58 -2.52 2.49 9.23
N GLN A 59 -2.22 1.49 8.40
CA GLN A 59 -1.59 1.69 7.10
C GLN A 59 -2.64 1.61 5.98
N TYR A 60 -2.64 2.60 5.10
CA TYR A 60 -3.52 2.70 3.95
C TYR A 60 -2.68 2.74 2.66
N SER A 61 -2.49 1.57 2.04
CA SER A 61 -1.86 1.45 0.73
C SER A 61 -2.88 1.54 -0.40
N ARG A 62 -2.53 2.26 -1.47
CA ARG A 62 -3.33 2.31 -2.71
C ARG A 62 -2.85 1.29 -3.75
N ALA A 63 -1.86 0.45 -3.43
CA ALA A 63 -1.37 -0.59 -4.34
C ALA A 63 -2.45 -1.66 -4.65
N PRO A 64 -2.39 -2.31 -5.83
CA PRO A 64 -1.38 -2.16 -6.88
C PRO A 64 -1.63 -1.02 -7.87
N ALA A 65 -2.81 -0.39 -7.83
CA ALA A 65 -3.25 0.60 -8.83
C ALA A 65 -2.82 2.04 -8.53
N GLY A 66 -2.52 2.37 -7.27
CA GLY A 66 -2.18 3.72 -6.81
C GLY A 66 -0.70 3.94 -6.51
N PHE A 67 -0.41 5.13 -5.97
CA PHE A 67 0.94 5.69 -5.82
C PHE A 67 1.30 6.05 -4.38
N GLU A 68 0.45 5.68 -3.43
CA GLU A 68 0.53 6.17 -2.05
C GLU A 68 0.43 5.04 -1.04
N VAL A 69 1.20 5.21 0.04
CA VAL A 69 1.09 4.45 1.27
C VAL A 69 1.07 5.47 2.39
N ASN A 70 -0.07 5.59 3.06
CA ASN A 70 -0.24 6.51 4.18
C ASN A 70 -0.24 5.74 5.50
N ASN A 71 0.68 6.08 6.40
CA ASN A 71 0.71 5.56 7.76
C ASN A 71 0.05 6.59 8.69
N VAL A 72 -1.01 6.18 9.38
CA VAL A 72 -1.71 6.95 10.41
C VAL A 72 -1.35 6.33 11.76
N ASP A 73 -0.51 7.02 12.54
CA ASP A 73 -0.03 6.53 13.82
C ASP A 73 -0.88 7.11 14.95
N LEU A 74 -1.28 6.23 15.86
CA LEU A 74 -2.05 6.53 17.07
C LEU A 74 -1.21 6.29 18.31
N ASP A 75 -1.43 7.10 19.34
CA ASP A 75 -0.86 6.87 20.66
C ASP A 75 -1.61 5.76 21.43
N ALA A 76 -1.14 5.45 22.64
CA ALA A 76 -1.75 4.46 23.52
C ALA A 76 -3.18 4.82 23.99
N SER A 77 -3.61 6.08 23.81
CA SER A 77 -5.00 6.50 24.07
C SER A 77 -5.92 6.31 22.86
N GLY A 78 -5.38 5.80 21.75
CA GLY A 78 -6.13 5.59 20.51
C GLY A 78 -6.43 6.89 19.77
N ARG A 79 -5.57 7.91 19.89
CA ARG A 79 -5.68 9.18 19.19
C ARG A 79 -4.60 9.34 18.14
N VAL A 80 -4.96 9.85 16.97
CA VAL A 80 -4.02 10.12 15.88
C VAL A 80 -2.97 11.14 16.33
N VAL A 81 -1.70 10.78 16.22
CA VAL A 81 -0.56 11.66 16.56
C VAL A 81 0.26 12.04 15.35
N SER A 82 0.29 11.22 14.30
CA SER A 82 0.97 11.57 13.06
C SER A 82 0.35 10.87 11.85
N ILE A 83 0.50 11.49 10.69
CA ILE A 83 0.11 10.93 9.40
C ILE A 83 1.23 11.21 8.42
N ARG A 84 1.69 10.18 7.70
CA ARG A 84 2.75 10.34 6.71
C ARG A 84 2.50 9.50 5.46
N GLN A 85 2.62 10.15 4.31
CA GLN A 85 2.68 9.50 3.00
C GLN A 85 4.12 9.04 2.77
N GLU A 86 4.36 7.73 2.74
CA GLU A 86 5.71 7.15 2.84
C GLU A 86 6.42 7.01 1.48
N LEU A 87 5.67 6.78 0.40
CA LEU A 87 6.14 6.78 -1.00
C LEU A 87 6.49 8.19 -1.53
N ASP A 88 7.39 8.88 -0.85
CA ASP A 88 7.86 10.24 -1.18
C ASP A 88 9.38 10.22 -1.31
N ASP A 89 9.89 10.57 -2.50
CA ASP A 89 11.31 10.53 -2.85
C ASP A 89 12.20 11.25 -1.83
N ARG A 90 11.69 12.35 -1.28
CA ARG A 90 12.39 13.21 -0.32
C ARG A 90 12.66 12.50 1.02
N LEU A 91 11.97 11.38 1.29
CA LEU A 91 12.08 10.61 2.53
C LEU A 91 12.95 9.36 2.40
N PHE A 92 13.18 8.85 1.18
CA PHE A 92 13.78 7.52 0.98
C PHE A 92 15.17 7.41 1.60
N ASP A 93 16.07 8.36 1.34
CA ASP A 93 17.42 8.37 1.92
C ASP A 93 17.39 8.36 3.46
N ARG A 94 16.46 9.10 4.07
CA ARG A 94 16.37 9.20 5.53
C ARG A 94 15.70 7.98 6.17
N THR A 95 14.91 7.23 5.39
CA THR A 95 14.07 6.15 5.90
C THR A 95 14.69 4.79 5.59
N ILE A 96 15.10 4.56 4.35
CA ILE A 96 15.59 3.27 3.85
C ILE A 96 17.09 3.09 4.12
N GLN A 97 17.91 4.13 3.92
CA GLN A 97 19.37 3.99 4.07
C GLN A 97 19.80 3.46 5.45
N PRO A 98 19.22 3.90 6.58
CA PRO A 98 19.54 3.33 7.90
C PRO A 98 19.11 1.86 8.06
N GLY A 99 18.17 1.40 7.23
CA GLY A 99 17.68 0.02 7.21
C GLY A 99 18.50 -0.92 6.33
N VAL A 100 19.40 -0.42 5.49
CA VAL A 100 20.26 -1.27 4.65
C VAL A 100 21.16 -2.15 5.53
N GLY A 101 21.14 -3.46 5.29
CA GLY A 101 21.84 -4.48 6.06
C GLY A 101 21.19 -4.83 7.41
N VAL A 102 20.08 -4.16 7.78
CA VAL A 102 19.43 -4.31 9.10
C VAL A 102 17.97 -4.73 8.96
N TRP A 103 17.21 -4.04 8.11
CA TRP A 103 15.80 -4.29 7.89
C TRP A 103 15.57 -5.67 7.30
N ARG A 104 14.53 -6.32 7.82
CA ARG A 104 13.92 -7.49 7.20
C ARG A 104 12.71 -7.08 6.37
N GLU A 105 12.22 -8.01 5.55
CA GLU A 105 10.98 -7.87 4.78
C GLU A 105 9.81 -7.28 5.60
N ALA A 106 9.64 -7.74 6.85
CA ALA A 106 8.58 -7.25 7.74
C ALA A 106 8.72 -5.75 8.08
N ASP A 107 9.95 -5.24 8.18
CA ASP A 107 10.18 -3.82 8.44
C ASP A 107 9.82 -2.97 7.22
N VAL A 108 10.16 -3.46 6.03
CA VAL A 108 9.77 -2.83 4.76
C VAL A 108 8.24 -2.78 4.64
N LEU A 109 7.54 -3.88 4.90
CA LEU A 109 6.07 -3.94 4.87
C LEU A 109 5.42 -2.98 5.90
N ARG A 110 6.02 -2.83 7.08
CA ARG A 110 5.51 -1.92 8.13
C ARG A 110 5.59 -0.44 7.72
N ILE A 111 6.52 -0.09 6.83
CA ILE A 111 6.64 1.27 6.30
C ILE A 111 5.86 1.42 4.98
N TYR A 112 6.16 0.60 3.98
CA TYR A 112 5.71 0.79 2.60
C TYR A 112 4.53 -0.11 2.19
N GLY A 113 4.02 -0.95 3.10
CA GLY A 113 2.98 -1.91 2.77
C GLY A 113 3.41 -2.92 1.71
N ARG A 114 2.45 -3.67 1.17
CA ARG A 114 2.74 -4.66 0.13
C ARG A 114 3.22 -3.97 -1.16
N PRO A 115 4.31 -4.44 -1.78
CA PRO A 115 4.71 -3.96 -3.10
C PRO A 115 3.66 -4.32 -4.15
N PHE A 116 3.61 -3.57 -5.26
CA PHE A 116 2.74 -3.96 -6.37
C PHE A 116 3.32 -5.14 -7.16
N GLU A 117 4.64 -5.31 -7.12
CA GLU A 117 5.36 -6.36 -7.85
C GLU A 117 6.57 -6.85 -7.07
N ILE A 118 6.83 -8.16 -7.18
CA ILE A 118 8.02 -8.83 -6.63
C ILE A 118 8.66 -9.61 -7.79
N THR A 119 9.88 -9.23 -8.16
CA THR A 119 10.58 -9.77 -9.33
C THR A 119 11.86 -10.48 -8.94
N ARG A 120 12.23 -11.52 -9.70
CA ARG A 120 13.55 -12.19 -9.65
C ARG A 120 14.25 -11.97 -10.99
N VAL A 121 15.55 -11.71 -10.95
CA VAL A 121 16.39 -11.49 -12.14
C VAL A 121 17.67 -12.31 -12.03
N SER A 122 18.27 -12.68 -13.15
CA SER A 122 19.51 -13.48 -13.14
C SER A 122 20.74 -12.73 -12.62
N SER A 123 20.72 -11.40 -12.63
CA SER A 123 21.82 -10.54 -12.20
C SER A 123 21.85 -10.26 -10.69
N TYR A 124 20.89 -10.80 -9.92
CA TYR A 124 20.80 -10.60 -8.49
C TYR A 124 20.25 -11.86 -7.81
N ASP A 125 21.01 -12.41 -6.87
CA ASP A 125 20.57 -13.52 -6.03
C ASP A 125 19.66 -12.99 -4.90
N GLY A 126 18.36 -12.95 -5.16
CA GLY A 126 17.34 -12.40 -4.26
C GLY A 126 16.07 -11.97 -4.99
N VAL A 127 15.27 -11.14 -4.33
CA VAL A 127 14.04 -10.55 -4.89
C VAL A 127 14.10 -9.03 -4.90
N ILE A 128 13.41 -8.43 -5.86
CA ILE A 128 13.25 -6.99 -5.99
C ILE A 128 11.78 -6.67 -5.75
N TRP A 129 11.51 -5.86 -4.73
CA TRP A 129 10.18 -5.38 -4.41
C TRP A 129 9.99 -3.99 -5.00
N SER A 130 8.86 -3.78 -5.67
CA SER A 130 8.60 -2.55 -6.43
C SER A 130 7.34 -1.84 -5.95
N TRP A 131 7.42 -0.51 -5.84
CA TRP A 131 6.28 0.38 -5.59
C TRP A 131 6.22 1.45 -6.67
N ARG A 132 5.00 1.85 -7.06
CA ARG A 132 4.77 3.06 -7.84
C ARG A 132 4.64 4.24 -6.90
N TYR A 133 5.25 5.36 -7.26
CA TYR A 133 5.08 6.63 -6.56
C TYR A 133 5.08 7.78 -7.57
N LYS A 134 4.78 9.00 -7.10
CA LYS A 134 4.86 10.20 -7.94
C LYS A 134 5.97 11.12 -7.47
N MET A 135 6.83 11.54 -8.39
CA MET A 135 7.77 12.64 -8.19
C MET A 135 7.31 13.82 -9.04
N MET A 136 6.92 14.93 -8.40
CA MET A 136 6.39 16.11 -9.13
C MET A 136 5.28 15.72 -10.13
N ASN A 137 4.34 14.86 -9.70
CA ASN A 137 3.26 14.27 -10.50
C ASN A 137 3.65 13.27 -11.61
N ALA A 138 4.94 13.08 -11.90
CA ALA A 138 5.40 12.05 -12.84
C ALA A 138 5.46 10.67 -12.16
N PRO A 139 4.98 9.59 -12.81
CA PRO A 139 5.05 8.24 -12.27
C PRO A 139 6.50 7.74 -12.24
N ARG A 140 6.88 7.17 -11.10
CA ARG A 140 8.22 6.65 -10.83
C ARG A 140 8.12 5.35 -10.05
N LEU A 141 9.21 4.60 -10.01
CA LEU A 141 9.33 3.33 -9.31
C LEU A 141 10.36 3.43 -8.20
N LEU A 142 9.99 2.92 -7.02
CA LEU A 142 10.90 2.60 -5.92
C LEU A 142 11.18 1.11 -5.97
N TYR A 143 12.46 0.72 -5.97
CA TYR A 143 12.90 -0.66 -5.91
C TYR A 143 13.68 -0.90 -4.63
N ILE A 144 13.31 -1.95 -3.88
CA ILE A 144 14.05 -2.43 -2.70
C ILE A 144 14.53 -3.85 -2.97
N TYR A 145 15.82 -4.08 -2.81
CA TYR A 145 16.47 -5.36 -3.05
C TYR A 145 16.57 -6.12 -1.73
N VAL A 146 16.01 -7.32 -1.71
CA VAL A 146 16.00 -8.21 -0.55
C VAL A 146 16.77 -9.47 -0.90
N ASP A 147 17.73 -9.88 -0.07
CA ASP A 147 18.51 -11.10 -0.28
C ASP A 147 17.72 -12.37 0.10
N PRO A 148 18.26 -13.58 -0.14
CA PRO A 148 17.58 -14.83 0.22
C PRO A 148 17.36 -15.03 1.72
N ALA A 149 18.08 -14.29 2.58
CA ALA A 149 17.88 -14.28 4.03
C ALA A 149 16.79 -13.28 4.48
N GLY A 150 16.17 -12.57 3.53
CA GLY A 150 15.11 -11.60 3.78
C GLY A 150 15.63 -10.24 4.27
N VAL A 151 16.91 -9.93 4.05
CA VAL A 151 17.53 -8.66 4.49
C VAL A 151 17.57 -7.65 3.33
N VAL A 152 17.26 -6.39 3.63
CA VAL A 152 17.36 -5.28 2.67
C VAL A 152 18.82 -4.97 2.38
N GLN A 153 19.23 -5.05 1.11
CA GLN A 153 20.62 -4.84 0.69
C GLN A 153 20.86 -3.47 0.03
N ARG A 154 19.85 -2.92 -0.65
CA ARG A 154 19.90 -1.59 -1.29
C ARG A 154 18.51 -1.16 -1.76
N TYR A 155 18.40 0.11 -2.14
CA TYR A 155 17.27 0.62 -2.91
C TYR A 155 17.77 1.47 -4.09
N HIS A 156 16.91 1.69 -5.06
CA HIS A 156 17.07 2.77 -6.04
C HIS A 156 15.69 3.22 -6.53
N THR A 157 15.66 4.39 -7.19
CA THR A 157 14.47 4.87 -7.90
C THR A 157 14.71 4.89 -9.40
N GLY A 158 13.64 4.78 -10.18
CA GLY A 158 13.70 4.80 -11.64
C GLY A 158 12.39 5.26 -12.28
N ASP A 159 12.43 5.47 -13.59
CA ASP A 159 11.24 5.81 -14.37
C ASP A 159 10.32 4.60 -14.56
N ASP A 160 9.00 4.81 -14.55
CA ASP A 160 8.02 3.77 -14.93
C ASP A 160 7.87 3.73 -16.46
N LEU A 161 8.95 3.32 -17.15
CA LEU A 161 9.02 3.31 -18.62
C LEU A 161 7.93 2.47 -19.28
N MET A 162 7.45 1.42 -18.59
CA MET A 162 6.36 0.57 -19.11
C MET A 162 5.05 1.34 -19.22
N ARG A 163 4.70 2.15 -18.22
CA ARG A 163 3.52 3.01 -18.27
C ARG A 163 3.66 4.11 -19.32
N ASP A 164 4.83 4.74 -19.41
CA ASP A 164 5.12 5.79 -20.39
C ASP A 164 4.91 5.31 -21.83
N LEU A 165 5.26 4.06 -22.13
CA LEU A 165 5.04 3.47 -23.45
C LEU A 165 3.55 3.23 -23.75
N PHE A 166 2.76 2.78 -22.77
CA PHE A 166 1.32 2.59 -22.95
C PHE A 166 0.56 3.91 -23.14
N GLU A 167 0.96 4.98 -22.45
CA GLU A 167 0.29 6.29 -22.54
C GLU A 167 0.63 7.05 -23.84
N ARG A 168 1.61 6.59 -24.62
CA ARG A 168 2.06 7.20 -25.88
C ARG A 168 1.50 6.53 -27.15
N MET A 169 0.77 5.42 -27.02
CA MET A 169 0.11 4.72 -28.14
C MET A 169 -1.36 5.12 -28.24
#